data_AF-A0A8B7Z4W3-F1
#
_entry.id   AF-A0A8B7Z4W3-F1
#
_cell.length_a   1.000
_cell.length_b   1.000
_cell.length_c   1.000
_cell.angle_alpha   90.00
_cell.angle_beta   90.00
_cell.angle_gamma   90.00
#
_symmetry.space_group_name_H-M   'P 1'
#
loop_
_entity.id
_entity.type
_entity.pdbx_description
1 polymer ?
#
loop_
_entity_poly.entity_id
_entity_poly.type
_entity_poly.pdbx_seq_one_letter_code
_entity_poly.pdbx_strand_id
1 'polypeptide(L)'
;MDYLNRLYPPPKQTTPAAEAAEQKAQFLRLVGKLHKYYQEQLSATLVCTSKFDKAMRYFIKALRRVRPEQVECFSSLRMLEGCISSWTFDETIDLPAIDLRSLLNTFLSNLNNFRLLRQHVKMNIYHTLRQLPEDMENPRQRRTREDLEVILATWANLTNRDTDLTKLEHPSVEALPDEYFEGPEERQFYRGLLSIVPKLTDLVNKIDFMLLKYQMGNS
;
A
#
# COMPACT_ATOMS: atom_id res chain seq x y z
N MET A 1 24.87 62.16 -12.01
CA MET A 1 23.67 61.34 -11.73
C MET A 1 23.99 59.87 -11.39
N ASP A 2 25.22 59.37 -11.60
CA ASP A 2 25.54 57.93 -11.43
C ASP A 2 25.88 57.42 -10.02
N TYR A 3 26.07 58.29 -9.02
CA TYR A 3 26.50 57.85 -7.68
C TYR A 3 25.37 57.26 -6.80
N LEU A 4 24.12 57.69 -7.01
CA LEU A 4 22.98 57.21 -6.22
C LEU A 4 22.51 55.81 -6.65
N ASN A 5 22.65 55.44 -7.93
CA ASN A 5 22.32 54.10 -8.43
C ASN A 5 23.31 53.00 -8.00
N ARG A 6 24.50 53.36 -7.49
CA ARG A 6 25.48 52.40 -6.95
C ARG A 6 25.24 52.07 -5.48
N LEU A 7 24.59 52.97 -4.74
CA LEU A 7 24.31 52.81 -3.30
C LEU A 7 22.94 52.15 -3.05
N TYR A 8 22.00 52.29 -3.98
CA TYR A 8 20.68 51.66 -3.93
C TYR A 8 20.38 51.00 -5.27
N PRO A 9 20.88 49.77 -5.52
CA PRO A 9 20.43 49.02 -6.69
C PRO A 9 18.90 48.88 -6.61
N PRO A 10 18.16 49.11 -7.70
CA PRO A 10 16.72 48.89 -7.70
C PRO A 10 16.44 47.44 -7.29
N PRO A 11 15.35 47.18 -6.55
CA PRO A 11 14.99 45.82 -6.18
C PRO A 11 14.93 44.97 -7.44
N LYS A 12 15.66 43.83 -7.46
CA LYS A 12 15.64 42.90 -8.57
C LYS A 12 14.18 42.50 -8.82
N GLN A 13 13.59 42.99 -9.90
CA GLN A 13 12.29 42.51 -10.37
C GLN A 13 12.46 41.06 -10.79
N THR A 14 11.97 40.14 -9.97
CA THR A 14 11.79 38.75 -10.36
C THR A 14 10.74 38.70 -11.46
N THR A 15 11.05 38.05 -12.59
CA THR A 15 10.07 37.86 -13.65
C THR A 15 9.03 36.83 -13.20
N PRO A 16 7.77 36.89 -13.66
CA PRO A 16 6.74 35.90 -13.32
C PRO A 16 7.17 34.45 -13.61
N ALA A 17 8.01 34.25 -14.63
CA ALA A 17 8.60 32.96 -14.96
C ALA A 17 9.61 32.47 -13.90
N ALA A 18 10.40 33.36 -13.31
CA ALA A 18 11.33 33.03 -12.24
C ALA A 18 10.58 32.66 -10.94
N GLU A 19 9.49 33.37 -10.64
CA GLU A 19 8.64 33.09 -9.47
C GLU A 19 7.92 31.74 -9.61
N ALA A 20 7.37 31.44 -10.79
CA ALA A 20 6.76 30.13 -11.06
C ALA A 20 7.77 28.99 -10.99
N ALA A 21 8.99 29.19 -11.50
CA ALA A 21 10.07 28.21 -11.40
C ALA A 21 10.49 27.97 -9.95
N GLU A 22 10.58 29.02 -9.13
CA GLU A 22 10.90 28.91 -7.72
C GLU A 22 9.79 28.19 -6.94
N GLN A 23 8.52 28.55 -7.18
CA GLN A 23 7.37 27.88 -6.58
C GLN A 23 7.33 26.39 -6.93
N LYS A 24 7.57 26.04 -8.20
CA LYS A 24 7.68 24.63 -8.64
C LYS A 24 8.83 23.91 -7.95
N ALA A 25 9.99 24.56 -7.79
CA ALA A 25 11.14 23.97 -7.11
C ALA A 25 10.85 23.72 -5.61
N GLN A 26 10.22 24.67 -4.93
CA GLN A 26 9.79 24.52 -3.53
C GLN A 26 8.76 23.39 -3.37
N PHE A 27 7.80 23.32 -4.30
CA PHE A 27 6.81 22.25 -4.35
C PHE A 27 7.47 20.87 -4.50
N LEU A 28 8.39 20.71 -5.44
CA LEU A 28 9.08 19.43 -5.65
C LEU A 28 9.97 19.04 -4.46
N ARG A 29 10.56 20.01 -3.75
CA ARG A 29 11.26 19.75 -2.48
C ARG A 29 10.29 19.21 -1.41
N LEU A 30 9.08 19.76 -1.32
CA LEU A 30 8.06 19.24 -0.39
C LEU A 30 7.66 17.81 -0.76
N VAL A 31 7.38 17.53 -2.04
CA VAL A 31 7.09 16.17 -2.51
C VAL A 31 8.24 15.22 -2.20
N GLY A 32 9.50 15.66 -2.34
CA GLY A 32 10.69 14.91 -1.93
C GLY A 32 10.71 14.54 -0.46
N LYS A 33 10.40 15.50 0.43
CA LYS A 33 10.30 15.25 1.88
C LYS A 33 9.19 14.26 2.22
N LEU A 34 8.01 14.42 1.61
CA LEU A 34 6.87 13.54 1.82
C LEU A 34 7.15 12.12 1.32
N HIS A 35 7.83 11.99 0.18
CA HIS A 35 8.26 10.71 -0.35
C HIS A 35 9.24 10.00 0.59
N LYS A 36 10.25 10.71 1.12
CA LYS A 36 11.19 10.15 2.09
C LYS A 36 10.47 9.61 3.34
N TYR A 37 9.52 10.39 3.87
CA TYR A 37 8.74 9.94 5.03
C TYR A 37 7.86 8.72 4.71
N TYR A 38 7.28 8.66 3.51
CA TYR A 38 6.61 7.45 3.02
C TYR A 38 7.55 6.25 2.95
N GLN A 39 8.80 6.42 2.48
CA GLN A 39 9.78 5.33 2.39
C GLN A 39 10.13 4.74 3.76
N GLU A 40 10.20 5.57 4.79
CA GLU A 40 10.41 5.11 6.18
C GLU A 40 9.23 4.24 6.66
N GLN A 41 7.99 4.68 6.41
CA GLN A 41 6.78 3.92 6.76
C GLN A 41 6.61 2.64 5.91
N LEU A 42 6.95 2.72 4.62
CA LEU A 42 6.96 1.60 3.70
C LEU A 42 7.91 0.52 4.18
N SER A 43 9.14 0.91 4.55
CA SER A 43 10.15 -0.02 5.04
C SER A 43 9.66 -0.78 6.28
N ALA A 44 9.03 -0.10 7.24
CA ALA A 44 8.44 -0.75 8.40
C ALA A 44 7.33 -1.74 8.02
N THR A 45 6.45 -1.35 7.10
CA THR A 45 5.34 -2.20 6.61
C THR A 45 5.85 -3.45 5.88
N LEU A 46 6.89 -3.31 5.05
CA LEU A 46 7.50 -4.42 4.33
C LEU A 46 8.27 -5.37 5.26
N VAL A 47 8.91 -4.86 6.31
CA VAL A 47 9.55 -5.72 7.34
C VAL A 47 8.51 -6.58 8.06
N CYS A 48 7.37 -6.02 8.45
CA CYS A 48 6.27 -6.79 9.04
C CYS A 48 5.74 -7.86 8.09
N THR A 49 5.59 -7.52 6.80
CA THR A 49 5.14 -8.44 5.76
C THR A 49 6.14 -9.58 5.54
N SER A 50 7.43 -9.27 5.42
CA SER A 50 8.49 -10.27 5.23
C SER A 50 8.60 -11.25 6.41
N LYS A 51 8.35 -10.78 7.64
CA LYS A 51 8.28 -11.66 8.82
C LYS A 51 7.08 -12.62 8.72
N PHE A 52 5.94 -12.12 8.27
CA PHE A 52 4.73 -12.92 8.08
C PHE A 52 4.88 -13.96 6.97
N ASP A 53 5.56 -13.64 5.87
CA ASP A 53 5.79 -14.57 4.77
C ASP A 53 6.53 -15.85 5.20
N LYS A 54 7.46 -15.72 6.17
CA LYS A 54 8.15 -16.88 6.77
C LYS A 54 7.22 -17.82 7.53
N ALA A 55 6.07 -17.32 7.99
CA ALA A 55 5.06 -18.07 8.71
C ALA A 55 3.91 -18.54 7.80
N MET A 56 4.01 -18.40 6.47
CA MET A 56 2.92 -18.68 5.53
C MET A 56 2.35 -20.10 5.67
N ARG A 57 3.22 -21.12 5.84
CA ARG A 57 2.80 -22.51 6.08
C ARG A 57 1.89 -22.63 7.32
N TYR A 58 2.23 -21.92 8.40
CA TYR A 58 1.45 -21.94 9.63
C TYR A 58 0.18 -21.09 9.51
N PHE A 59 0.23 -20.01 8.74
CA PHE A 59 -0.95 -19.21 8.44
C PHE A 59 -2.01 -20.01 7.67
N ILE A 60 -1.61 -20.80 6.67
CA ILE A 60 -2.53 -21.71 5.95
C ILE A 60 -3.14 -22.75 6.90
N LYS A 61 -2.33 -23.30 7.82
CA LYS A 61 -2.86 -24.17 8.90
C LYS A 61 -3.87 -23.45 9.81
N ALA A 62 -3.65 -22.17 10.10
CA ALA A 62 -4.59 -21.38 10.88
C ALA A 62 -5.92 -21.15 10.12
N LEU A 63 -5.84 -20.87 8.80
CA LEU A 63 -7.02 -20.72 7.94
C LEU A 63 -7.88 -21.99 7.92
N ARG A 64 -7.27 -23.19 7.91
CA ARG A 64 -8.01 -24.46 8.03
C ARG A 64 -8.89 -24.53 9.26
N ARG A 65 -8.40 -24.05 10.40
CA ARG A 65 -9.15 -24.13 11.67
C ARG A 65 -10.37 -23.23 11.71
N VAL A 66 -10.37 -22.17 10.91
CA VAL A 66 -11.51 -21.23 10.80
C VAL A 66 -12.28 -21.40 9.49
N ARG A 67 -11.98 -22.44 8.70
CA ARG A 67 -12.67 -22.71 7.44
C ARG A 67 -14.12 -23.12 7.74
N PRO A 68 -15.13 -22.45 7.16
CA PRO A 68 -16.51 -22.92 7.27
C PRO A 68 -16.71 -24.15 6.39
N GLU A 69 -17.44 -25.15 6.89
CA GLU A 69 -17.70 -26.38 6.14
C GLU A 69 -18.65 -26.16 4.95
N GLN A 70 -19.54 -25.17 5.03
CA GLN A 70 -20.65 -24.95 4.09
C GLN A 70 -20.32 -23.98 2.95
N VAL A 71 -19.06 -23.55 2.82
CA VAL A 71 -18.66 -22.55 1.83
C VAL A 71 -17.59 -23.12 0.91
N GLU A 72 -17.54 -22.61 -0.31
CA GLU A 72 -16.57 -23.04 -1.33
C GLU A 72 -15.26 -22.24 -1.29
N CYS A 73 -15.28 -21.03 -0.73
CA CYS A 73 -14.09 -20.19 -0.53
C CYS A 73 -14.36 -19.04 0.46
N PHE A 74 -13.30 -18.36 0.89
CA PHE A 74 -13.43 -17.06 1.56
C PHE A 74 -13.67 -15.95 0.54
N SER A 75 -14.92 -15.50 0.41
CA SER A 75 -15.32 -14.47 -0.54
C SER A 75 -14.96 -13.04 -0.12
N SER A 76 -14.68 -12.81 1.17
CA SER A 76 -14.45 -11.47 1.72
C SER A 76 -13.64 -11.50 3.01
N LEU A 77 -13.02 -10.37 3.35
CA LEU A 77 -12.34 -10.19 4.63
C LEU A 77 -13.32 -10.18 5.81
N ARG A 78 -14.54 -9.65 5.62
CA ARG A 78 -15.60 -9.70 6.63
C ARG A 78 -15.94 -11.13 7.04
N MET A 79 -16.02 -12.03 6.06
CA MET A 79 -16.28 -13.45 6.31
C MET A 79 -15.17 -14.08 7.16
N LEU A 80 -13.90 -13.82 6.81
CA LEU A 80 -12.76 -14.27 7.61
C LEU A 80 -12.81 -13.71 9.05
N GLU A 81 -13.03 -12.41 9.22
CA GLU A 81 -13.19 -11.76 10.53
C GLU A 81 -14.33 -12.40 11.35
N GLY A 82 -15.45 -12.75 10.70
CA GLY A 82 -16.55 -13.47 11.33
C GLY A 82 -16.16 -14.86 11.81
N CYS A 83 -15.46 -15.63 10.98
CA CYS A 83 -15.00 -16.99 11.32
C CYS A 83 -13.98 -17.00 12.46
N ILE A 84 -13.06 -16.02 12.48
CA ILE A 84 -12.11 -15.83 13.59
C ILE A 84 -12.83 -15.49 14.90
N SER A 85 -13.95 -14.75 14.80
CA SER A 85 -14.72 -14.31 15.97
C SER A 85 -15.58 -15.42 16.56
N SER A 86 -16.10 -16.33 15.71
CA SER A 86 -16.88 -17.50 16.12
C SER A 86 -16.02 -18.71 16.52
N TRP A 87 -14.71 -18.64 16.33
CA TRP A 87 -13.80 -19.73 16.67
C TRP A 87 -13.68 -19.89 18.19
N THR A 88 -14.24 -20.98 18.71
CA THR A 88 -14.11 -21.41 20.11
C THR A 88 -12.84 -22.24 20.28
N PHE A 89 -12.00 -21.86 21.26
CA PHE A 89 -10.74 -22.52 21.56
C PHE A 89 -10.99 -23.78 22.40
N ASP A 90 -10.53 -24.95 21.93
CA ASP A 90 -10.54 -26.18 22.74
C ASP A 90 -9.13 -26.44 23.29
N GLU A 91 -8.90 -26.04 24.55
CA GLU A 91 -7.60 -26.12 25.23
C GLU A 91 -6.98 -27.53 25.26
N THR A 92 -7.75 -28.59 25.00
CA THR A 92 -7.27 -29.99 25.10
C THR A 92 -6.66 -30.55 23.81
N ILE A 93 -7.00 -30.00 22.65
CA ILE A 93 -6.51 -30.44 21.33
C ILE A 93 -5.44 -29.48 20.79
N ASP A 94 -5.44 -28.25 21.31
CA ASP A 94 -4.86 -27.07 20.66
C ASP A 94 -3.67 -26.49 21.44
N LEU A 95 -2.83 -27.35 22.03
CA LEU A 95 -1.62 -26.93 22.77
C LEU A 95 -0.58 -26.10 21.96
N PRO A 96 -0.64 -25.96 20.61
CA PRO A 96 0.05 -24.90 19.86
C PRO A 96 -0.86 -23.74 19.38
N ALA A 97 -2.16 -23.71 19.64
CA ALA A 97 -3.11 -22.77 19.01
C ALA A 97 -3.09 -21.34 19.55
N ILE A 98 -2.33 -21.06 20.62
CA ILE A 98 -1.95 -19.68 20.96
C ILE A 98 -1.16 -19.03 19.79
N ASP A 99 -0.49 -19.84 18.95
CA ASP A 99 0.24 -19.38 17.77
C ASP A 99 -0.68 -19.16 16.54
N LEU A 100 -1.69 -20.02 16.31
CA LEU A 100 -2.51 -19.96 15.09
C LEU A 100 -3.46 -18.76 15.04
N ARG A 101 -4.15 -18.44 16.15
CA ARG A 101 -5.01 -17.24 16.21
C ARG A 101 -4.18 -15.96 16.08
N SER A 102 -2.97 -15.96 16.66
CA SER A 102 -2.01 -14.86 16.53
C SER A 102 -1.64 -14.63 15.06
N LEU A 103 -1.46 -15.68 14.26
CA LEU A 103 -1.18 -15.55 12.82
C LEU A 103 -2.35 -14.91 12.04
N LEU A 104 -3.59 -15.30 12.33
CA LEU A 104 -4.78 -14.69 11.73
C LEU A 104 -4.90 -13.20 12.09
N ASN A 105 -4.66 -12.88 13.36
CA ASN A 105 -4.64 -11.49 13.83
C ASN A 105 -3.47 -10.69 13.24
N THR A 106 -2.31 -11.32 13.04
CA THR A 106 -1.13 -10.70 12.41
C THR A 106 -1.42 -10.37 10.95
N PHE A 107 -2.11 -11.25 10.22
CA PHE A 107 -2.58 -10.97 8.87
C PHE A 107 -3.51 -9.74 8.83
N LEU A 108 -4.53 -9.70 9.70
CA LEU A 108 -5.44 -8.55 9.79
C LEU A 108 -4.72 -7.25 10.20
N SER A 109 -3.72 -7.35 11.08
CA SER A 109 -2.86 -6.24 11.49
C SER A 109 -2.02 -5.71 10.32
N ASN A 110 -1.45 -6.60 9.51
CA ASN A 110 -0.74 -6.21 8.28
C ASN A 110 -1.68 -5.48 7.30
N LEU A 111 -2.90 -5.97 7.10
CA LEU A 111 -3.90 -5.26 6.28
C LEU A 111 -4.22 -3.88 6.84
N ASN A 112 -4.30 -3.74 8.16
CA ASN A 112 -4.49 -2.45 8.81
C ASN A 112 -3.29 -1.51 8.60
N ASN A 113 -2.06 -2.01 8.70
CA ASN A 113 -0.85 -1.24 8.40
C ASN A 113 -0.88 -0.72 6.95
N PHE A 114 -1.28 -1.56 5.99
CA PHE A 114 -1.50 -1.12 4.61
C PHE A 114 -2.61 -0.07 4.49
N ARG A 115 -3.72 -0.18 5.24
CA ARG A 115 -4.78 0.86 5.25
C ARG A 115 -4.25 2.21 5.75
N LEU A 116 -3.47 2.21 6.84
CA LEU A 116 -2.87 3.41 7.41
C LEU A 116 -1.86 4.04 6.45
N LEU A 117 -1.00 3.21 5.84
CA LEU A 117 -0.04 3.67 4.84
C LEU A 117 -0.75 4.28 3.62
N ARG A 118 -1.82 3.65 3.13
CA ARG A 118 -2.66 4.22 2.05
C ARG A 118 -3.22 5.57 2.43
N GLN A 119 -3.75 5.71 3.65
CA GLN A 119 -4.31 6.97 4.12
C GLN A 119 -3.24 8.05 4.16
N HIS A 120 -2.03 7.72 4.61
CA HIS A 120 -0.90 8.63 4.56
C HIS A 120 -0.57 9.09 3.13
N VAL A 121 -0.46 8.16 2.17
CA VAL A 121 -0.21 8.50 0.76
C VAL A 121 -1.34 9.38 0.21
N LYS A 122 -2.59 9.03 0.45
CA LYS A 122 -3.74 9.80 -0.02
C LYS A 122 -3.75 11.21 0.56
N MET A 123 -3.62 11.32 1.87
CA MET A 123 -3.81 12.58 2.60
C MET A 123 -2.64 13.54 2.42
N ASN A 124 -1.41 13.02 2.44
CA ASN A 124 -0.22 13.87 2.47
C ASN A 124 0.43 13.99 1.10
N ILE A 125 0.45 12.91 0.30
CA ILE A 125 1.15 12.93 -1.00
C ILE A 125 0.18 13.33 -2.10
N TYR A 126 -0.85 12.52 -2.36
CA TYR A 126 -1.75 12.75 -3.49
C TYR A 126 -2.48 14.10 -3.41
N HIS A 127 -2.98 14.51 -2.23
CA HIS A 127 -3.57 15.84 -2.08
C HIS A 127 -2.57 16.97 -2.31
N THR A 128 -1.31 16.83 -1.88
CA THR A 128 -0.26 17.80 -2.21
C THR A 128 -0.02 17.83 -3.71
N LEU A 129 0.07 16.68 -4.39
CA LEU A 129 0.21 16.61 -5.85
C LEU A 129 -0.89 17.40 -6.58
N ARG A 130 -2.14 17.30 -6.11
CA ARG A 130 -3.27 18.04 -6.68
C ARG A 130 -3.25 19.55 -6.46
N GLN A 131 -2.43 20.06 -5.56
CA GLN A 131 -2.35 21.51 -5.29
C GLN A 131 -1.45 22.24 -6.28
N LEU A 132 -0.61 21.53 -7.04
CA LEU A 132 0.19 22.16 -8.09
C LEU A 132 -0.75 22.56 -9.25
N PRO A 133 -0.72 23.82 -9.70
CA PRO A 133 -1.48 24.24 -10.88
C PRO A 133 -1.14 23.38 -12.12
N GLU A 134 -2.15 23.04 -12.92
CA GLU A 134 -2.00 22.11 -14.03
C GLU A 134 -1.07 22.61 -15.15
N ASP A 135 -0.94 23.93 -15.29
CA ASP A 135 -0.02 24.63 -16.20
C ASP A 135 1.44 24.53 -15.74
N MET A 136 1.68 24.25 -14.45
CA MET A 136 2.99 23.99 -13.88
C MET A 136 3.38 22.50 -13.92
N GLU A 137 2.41 21.59 -14.07
CA GLU A 137 2.64 20.16 -14.29
C GLU A 137 3.06 19.88 -15.73
N ASN A 138 4.13 19.09 -15.92
CA ASN A 138 4.38 18.52 -17.24
C ASN A 138 3.47 17.29 -17.48
N PRO A 139 3.30 16.83 -18.73
CA PRO A 139 2.41 15.70 -19.06
C PRO A 139 2.73 14.40 -18.28
N ARG A 140 4.01 14.16 -17.96
CA ARG A 140 4.45 12.99 -17.21
C ARG A 140 4.06 13.07 -15.73
N GLN A 141 4.17 14.26 -15.12
CA GLN A 141 3.74 14.54 -13.76
C GLN A 141 2.23 14.36 -13.63
N ARG A 142 1.46 14.96 -14.55
CA ARG A 142 0.00 14.82 -14.61
C ARG A 142 -0.45 13.36 -14.69
N ARG A 143 0.12 12.61 -15.64
CA ARG A 143 -0.16 11.17 -15.78
C ARG A 143 0.17 10.38 -14.52
N THR A 144 1.29 10.69 -13.88
CA THR A 144 1.68 10.02 -12.64
C THR A 144 0.68 10.30 -11.51
N ARG A 145 0.15 11.52 -11.43
CA ARG A 145 -0.89 11.89 -10.46
C ARG A 145 -2.21 11.15 -10.71
N GLU A 146 -2.63 11.04 -11.98
CA GLU A 146 -3.84 10.28 -12.38
C GLU A 146 -3.68 8.78 -12.09
N ASP A 147 -2.55 8.19 -12.47
CA ASP A 147 -2.24 6.78 -12.19
C ASP A 147 -2.22 6.50 -10.67
N LEU A 148 -1.76 7.46 -9.86
CA LEU A 148 -1.72 7.34 -8.40
C LEU A 148 -3.14 7.26 -7.82
N GLU A 149 -4.10 8.01 -8.37
CA GLU A 149 -5.51 7.95 -7.96
C GLU A 149 -6.11 6.56 -8.21
N VAL A 150 -5.86 5.99 -9.39
CA VAL A 150 -6.33 4.65 -9.76
C VAL A 150 -5.73 3.58 -8.83
N ILE A 151 -4.43 3.69 -8.52
CA ILE A 151 -3.77 2.77 -7.58
C ILE A 151 -4.35 2.91 -6.18
N LEU A 152 -4.58 4.13 -5.70
CA LEU A 152 -5.16 4.37 -4.37
C LEU A 152 -6.60 3.84 -4.26
N ALA A 153 -7.37 3.88 -5.35
CA ALA A 153 -8.69 3.25 -5.42
C ALA A 153 -8.60 1.73 -5.40
N THR A 154 -7.68 1.15 -6.17
CA THR A 154 -7.42 -0.31 -6.19
C THR A 154 -6.99 -0.81 -4.81
N TRP A 155 -6.07 -0.11 -4.16
CA TRP A 155 -5.64 -0.41 -2.79
C TRP A 155 -6.81 -0.31 -1.80
N ALA A 156 -7.69 0.69 -1.95
CA ALA A 156 -8.88 0.82 -1.12
C ALA A 156 -9.75 -0.44 -1.19
N ASN A 157 -9.98 -0.96 -2.39
CA ASN A 157 -10.79 -2.15 -2.62
C ASN A 157 -10.12 -3.39 -1.99
N LEU A 158 -8.83 -3.63 -2.24
CA LEU A 158 -8.11 -4.78 -1.67
C LEU A 158 -8.13 -4.84 -0.14
N THR A 159 -8.25 -3.68 0.51
CA THR A 159 -8.32 -3.59 1.97
C THR A 159 -9.74 -3.40 2.50
N ASN A 160 -10.75 -3.30 1.63
CA ASN A 160 -12.15 -3.19 2.06
C ASN A 160 -12.65 -4.57 2.53
N ARG A 161 -13.40 -4.56 3.64
CA ARG A 161 -13.96 -5.77 4.25
C ARG A 161 -14.90 -6.53 3.31
N ASP A 162 -15.56 -5.81 2.42
CA ASP A 162 -16.65 -6.32 1.58
C ASP A 162 -16.25 -6.54 0.11
N THR A 163 -14.97 -6.35 -0.22
CA THR A 163 -14.50 -6.63 -1.58
C THR A 163 -14.55 -8.13 -1.85
N ASP A 164 -15.10 -8.47 -3.02
CA ASP A 164 -15.13 -9.83 -3.54
C ASP A 164 -13.71 -10.31 -3.86
N LEU A 165 -13.29 -11.34 -3.14
CA LEU A 165 -11.96 -11.95 -3.26
C LEU A 165 -11.95 -13.20 -4.14
N THR A 166 -13.11 -13.67 -4.62
CA THR A 166 -13.25 -14.96 -5.32
C THR A 166 -12.40 -15.05 -6.59
N LYS A 167 -12.21 -13.92 -7.26
CA LYS A 167 -11.41 -13.79 -8.48
C LYS A 167 -10.02 -13.17 -8.24
N LEU A 168 -9.63 -13.02 -6.98
CA LEU A 168 -8.36 -12.38 -6.64
C LEU A 168 -7.22 -13.40 -6.72
N GLU A 169 -6.27 -13.12 -7.61
CA GLU A 169 -5.19 -14.06 -7.92
C GLU A 169 -3.84 -13.35 -7.97
N HIS A 170 -2.78 -14.00 -7.47
CA HIS A 170 -1.42 -13.48 -7.52
C HIS A 170 -0.40 -14.58 -7.81
N PRO A 171 0.58 -14.37 -8.72
CA PRO A 171 1.56 -15.40 -9.09
C PRO A 171 2.36 -15.97 -7.92
N SER A 172 2.64 -15.17 -6.89
CA SER A 172 3.36 -15.65 -5.71
C SER A 172 2.59 -16.72 -4.92
N VAL A 173 1.26 -16.75 -5.03
CA VAL A 173 0.42 -17.77 -4.37
C VAL A 173 0.51 -19.08 -5.14
N GLU A 174 0.54 -19.03 -6.47
CA GLU A 174 0.75 -20.22 -7.32
C GLU A 174 2.14 -20.83 -7.10
N ALA A 175 3.13 -20.00 -6.80
CA ALA A 175 4.50 -20.43 -6.53
C ALA A 175 4.70 -20.99 -5.10
N LEU A 176 3.68 -20.98 -4.24
CA LEU A 176 3.79 -21.56 -2.90
C LEU A 176 3.96 -23.10 -2.99
N PRO A 177 4.83 -23.71 -2.16
CA PRO A 177 5.04 -25.16 -2.17
C PRO A 177 3.73 -25.93 -2.02
N ASP A 178 3.53 -26.98 -2.83
CA ASP A 178 2.31 -27.82 -2.77
C ASP A 178 2.10 -28.45 -1.38
N GLU A 179 3.18 -28.78 -0.68
CA GLU A 179 3.18 -29.30 0.71
C GLU A 179 2.58 -28.36 1.76
N TYR A 180 2.32 -27.09 1.41
CA TYR A 180 1.63 -26.17 2.30
C TYR A 180 0.12 -26.43 2.32
N PHE A 181 -0.40 -27.13 1.32
CA PHE A 181 -1.81 -27.41 1.09
C PHE A 181 -2.11 -28.91 1.23
N GLU A 182 -3.35 -29.25 1.61
CA GLU A 182 -3.84 -30.64 1.60
C GLU A 182 -4.17 -31.11 0.18
N GLY A 183 -4.42 -30.17 -0.73
CA GLY A 183 -4.62 -30.43 -2.15
C GLY A 183 -4.92 -29.16 -2.96
N PRO A 184 -5.09 -29.29 -4.29
CA PRO A 184 -5.36 -28.15 -5.18
C PRO A 184 -6.63 -27.37 -4.84
N GLU A 185 -7.67 -28.06 -4.37
CA GLU A 185 -8.94 -27.44 -3.96
C GLU A 185 -8.76 -26.48 -2.79
N GLU A 186 -7.90 -26.82 -1.83
CA GLU A 186 -7.61 -25.95 -0.71
C GLU A 186 -6.82 -24.71 -1.12
N ARG A 187 -5.86 -24.87 -2.04
CA ARG A 187 -5.17 -23.71 -2.64
C ARG A 187 -6.18 -22.78 -3.28
N GLN A 188 -7.11 -23.32 -4.08
CA GLN A 188 -8.16 -22.53 -4.72
C GLN A 188 -9.07 -21.86 -3.69
N PHE A 189 -9.40 -22.54 -2.59
CA PHE A 189 -10.23 -22.00 -1.51
C PHE A 189 -9.60 -20.75 -0.86
N TYR A 190 -8.28 -20.77 -0.56
CA TYR A 190 -7.58 -19.66 0.09
C TYR A 190 -6.96 -18.65 -0.87
N ARG A 191 -6.97 -18.92 -2.18
CA ARG A 191 -6.28 -18.15 -3.22
C ARG A 191 -6.53 -16.65 -3.12
N GLY A 192 -7.80 -16.28 -2.95
CA GLY A 192 -8.22 -14.88 -2.81
C GLY A 192 -7.54 -14.19 -1.64
N LEU A 193 -7.65 -14.75 -0.44
CA LEU A 193 -7.02 -14.20 0.78
C LEU A 193 -5.50 -14.12 0.69
N LEU A 194 -4.86 -15.20 0.22
CA LEU A 194 -3.41 -15.28 0.10
C LEU A 194 -2.86 -14.28 -0.93
N SER A 195 -3.69 -13.86 -1.89
CA SER A 195 -3.31 -12.90 -2.94
C SER A 195 -3.36 -11.44 -2.48
N ILE A 196 -3.99 -11.12 -1.35
CA ILE A 196 -4.18 -9.72 -0.91
C ILE A 196 -2.83 -9.06 -0.59
N VAL A 197 -2.06 -9.64 0.33
CA VAL A 197 -0.80 -9.04 0.81
C VAL A 197 0.23 -8.88 -0.32
N PRO A 198 0.48 -9.89 -1.18
CA PRO A 198 1.36 -9.72 -2.33
C PRO A 198 0.91 -8.60 -3.29
N LYS A 199 -0.39 -8.50 -3.59
CA LYS A 199 -0.89 -7.39 -4.43
C LYS A 199 -0.70 -6.04 -3.76
N LEU A 200 -0.92 -5.94 -2.46
CA LEU A 200 -0.66 -4.71 -1.72
C LEU A 200 0.82 -4.32 -1.77
N THR A 201 1.72 -5.29 -1.63
CA THR A 201 3.17 -5.11 -1.79
C THR A 201 3.52 -4.58 -3.20
N ASP A 202 2.94 -5.13 -4.25
CA ASP A 202 3.14 -4.62 -5.62
C ASP A 202 2.67 -3.17 -5.79
N LEU A 203 1.50 -2.83 -5.22
CA LEU A 203 0.96 -1.46 -5.30
C LEU A 203 1.86 -0.45 -4.58
N VAL A 204 2.38 -0.78 -3.39
CA VAL A 204 3.26 0.14 -2.65
C VAL A 204 4.61 0.35 -3.34
N ASN A 205 5.17 -0.71 -3.91
CA ASN A 205 6.41 -0.61 -4.69
C ASN A 205 6.19 0.21 -5.96
N LYS A 206 5.03 0.04 -6.61
CA LYS A 206 4.64 0.85 -7.78
C LYS A 206 4.50 2.33 -7.42
N ILE A 207 3.90 2.65 -6.28
CA ILE A 207 3.79 4.03 -5.78
C ILE A 207 5.17 4.64 -5.53
N ASP A 208 6.06 3.94 -4.84
CA ASP A 208 7.43 4.41 -4.56
C ASP A 208 8.14 4.81 -5.86
N PHE A 209 8.11 3.92 -6.86
CA PHE A 209 8.69 4.17 -8.17
C PHE A 209 8.03 5.35 -8.92
N MET A 210 6.71 5.50 -8.80
CA MET A 210 5.97 6.60 -9.40
C MET A 210 6.34 7.94 -8.77
N LEU A 211 6.49 8.01 -7.44
CA LEU A 211 6.89 9.22 -6.74
C LEU A 211 8.32 9.62 -7.09
N LEU A 212 9.23 8.64 -7.22
CA LEU A 212 10.57 8.87 -7.76
C LEU A 212 10.50 9.49 -9.17
N LYS A 213 9.70 8.90 -10.07
CA LYS A 213 9.51 9.41 -11.44
C LYS A 213 8.90 10.82 -11.48
N TYR A 214 7.97 11.13 -10.59
CA TYR A 214 7.34 12.45 -10.50
C TYR A 214 8.38 13.54 -10.20
N GLN A 215 9.32 13.24 -9.29
CA GLN A 215 10.40 14.14 -8.88
C GLN A 215 11.47 14.31 -9.99
N MET A 216 11.78 13.24 -10.72
CA MET A 216 12.74 13.26 -11.84
C MET A 216 12.17 13.85 -13.13
N GLY A 217 10.87 14.13 -13.21
CA GLY A 217 10.22 14.65 -14.43
C GLY A 217 10.69 16.04 -14.89
N ASN A 218 11.71 16.62 -14.27
CA ASN A 218 12.33 17.89 -14.67
C ASN A 218 13.45 17.73 -15.72
N SER A 219 13.77 16.51 -16.14
CA SER A 219 14.80 16.22 -17.15
C SER A 219 14.22 16.12 -18.55
#